data_AF-A0A0K1QRA2-F1
#
_entry.id   AF-A0A0K1QRA2-F1
#
_cell.length_a   1.000
_cell.length_b   1.000
_cell.length_c   1.000
_cell.angle_alpha   90.00
_cell.angle_beta   90.00
_cell.angle_gamma   90.00
#
_symmetry.space_group_name_H-M   'P 1'
#
loop_
_entity.id
_entity.type
_entity.pdbx_description
1 polymer ?
#
loop_
_entity_poly.entity_id
_entity_poly.type
_entity_poly.pdbx_seq_one_letter_code
_entity_poly.pdbx_strand_id
1 'polypeptide(L)'
;MNAPQDLNRLYSDVSDSIAGAMADILDLNVEHKDGKREVGNMTEKLRAIQAQFDGELDQLKTHAEWDMFTMAFFGETNAGKSTIIESLRILFKEESRQALLEQNAHDLVKYEKALAEHIERLREGLSAVYEEHAAQISDIRQGTRRLCEILQEETAARNRIAEAEAQARTALAEQEANARLKVEQEVAAQRLKAEQDIAAQRLKAEQEEAAQRLQLAQDQSNAKIRTKLIAFTCGGMVLGAAASALLLKLAGV
;
A
#
# COMPACT_ATOMS: atom_id res chain seq x y z
N MET A 1 54.04 -61.87 34.78
CA MET A 1 55.39 -62.34 34.43
C MET A 1 55.89 -61.43 33.33
N ASN A 2 56.96 -60.67 33.58
CA ASN A 2 57.46 -59.68 32.63
C ASN A 2 58.40 -60.36 31.63
N ALA A 3 57.87 -60.76 30.48
CA ALA A 3 58.64 -61.35 29.37
C ALA A 3 59.97 -60.62 29.02
N PRO A 4 60.08 -59.27 29.08
CA PRO A 4 61.36 -58.60 28.81
C PRO A 4 62.42 -58.81 29.91
N GLN A 5 62.00 -59.06 31.16
CA GLN A 5 62.93 -59.33 32.26
C GLN A 5 63.48 -60.76 32.20
N ASP A 6 62.66 -61.73 31.79
CA ASP A 6 63.07 -63.12 31.64
C ASP A 6 63.99 -63.32 30.42
N LEU A 7 63.75 -62.59 29.34
CA LEU A 7 64.60 -62.64 28.14
C LEU A 7 65.96 -61.95 28.36
N ASN A 8 65.98 -60.80 29.05
CA ASN A 8 67.25 -60.14 29.41
C ASN A 8 68.11 -61.01 30.34
N ARG A 9 67.49 -61.79 31.24
CA ARG A 9 68.18 -62.78 32.08
C ARG A 9 68.77 -63.92 31.25
N LEU A 10 68.02 -64.47 30.30
CA LEU A 10 68.52 -65.52 29.42
C LEU A 10 69.77 -65.07 28.65
N TYR A 11 69.78 -63.83 28.14
CA TYR A 11 70.93 -63.30 27.43
C TYR A 11 72.14 -63.03 28.34
N SER A 12 71.93 -62.55 29.58
CA SER A 12 73.03 -62.41 30.54
C SER A 12 73.62 -63.78 30.92
N ASP A 13 72.76 -64.78 31.12
CA ASP A 13 73.20 -66.13 31.51
C ASP A 13 74.07 -66.78 30.42
N VAL A 14 73.75 -66.54 29.14
CA VAL A 14 74.56 -67.03 28.01
C VAL A 14 75.90 -66.31 27.94
N SER A 15 75.95 -64.99 28.12
CA SER A 15 77.21 -64.23 28.13
C SER A 15 78.10 -64.64 29.31
N ASP A 16 77.51 -64.83 30.50
CA ASP A 16 78.19 -65.32 31.70
C ASP A 16 78.71 -66.75 31.52
N SER A 17 77.96 -67.62 30.84
CA SER A 17 78.40 -68.99 30.53
C SER A 17 79.59 -69.01 29.55
N ILE A 18 79.62 -68.11 28.56
CA ILE A 18 80.75 -67.99 27.63
C ILE A 18 81.99 -67.46 28.36
N ALA A 19 81.81 -66.47 29.24
CA ALA A 19 82.88 -65.94 30.07
C ALA A 19 83.45 -67.00 31.02
N GLY A 20 82.59 -67.83 31.62
CA GLY A 20 83.00 -68.97 32.45
C GLY A 20 83.81 -70.00 31.66
N ALA A 21 83.34 -70.41 30.48
CA ALA A 21 84.07 -71.35 29.62
C ALA A 21 85.44 -70.79 29.17
N MET A 22 85.54 -69.49 28.95
CA MET A 22 86.83 -68.83 28.68
C MET A 22 87.77 -68.88 29.88
N ALA A 23 87.28 -68.65 31.08
CA ALA A 23 88.08 -68.74 32.30
C ALA A 23 88.59 -70.18 32.53
N ASP A 24 87.73 -71.18 32.33
CA ASP A 24 88.09 -72.59 32.47
C ASP A 24 89.20 -73.01 31.47
N ILE A 25 89.13 -72.53 30.23
CA ILE A 25 90.14 -72.82 29.19
C ILE A 25 91.48 -72.13 29.51
N LEU A 26 91.45 -70.94 30.10
CA LEU A 26 92.66 -70.21 30.50
C LEU A 26 93.36 -70.86 31.72
N ASP A 27 92.60 -71.55 32.58
CA ASP A 27 93.13 -72.26 33.74
C ASP A 27 93.74 -73.64 33.39
N LEU A 28 93.51 -74.15 32.17
CA LEU A 28 94.15 -75.37 31.67
C LEU A 28 95.66 -75.15 31.47
N ASN A 29 96.46 -75.51 32.48
CA ASN A 29 97.93 -75.45 32.39
C ASN A 29 98.49 -76.58 31.51
N VAL A 30 98.55 -76.35 30.20
CA VAL A 30 99.09 -77.32 29.23
C VAL A 30 100.57 -77.05 28.97
N GLU A 31 101.46 -77.95 29.39
CA GLU A 31 102.91 -77.77 29.25
C GLU A 31 103.42 -78.04 27.82
N HIS A 32 102.68 -78.84 27.05
CA HIS A 32 103.06 -79.26 25.70
C HIS A 32 102.84 -78.14 24.65
N LYS A 33 103.81 -77.96 23.74
CA LYS A 33 103.80 -76.86 22.75
C LYS A 33 102.57 -76.85 21.84
N ASP A 34 102.14 -78.01 21.34
CA ASP A 34 100.95 -78.11 20.48
C ASP A 34 99.66 -77.84 21.27
N GLY A 35 99.61 -78.27 22.53
CA GLY A 35 98.46 -78.01 23.41
C GLY A 35 98.31 -76.52 23.76
N LYS A 36 99.41 -75.80 24.01
CA LYS A 36 99.37 -74.33 24.18
C LYS A 36 98.82 -73.61 22.95
N ARG A 37 99.14 -74.10 21.75
CA ARG A 37 98.64 -73.54 20.49
C ARG A 37 97.14 -73.76 20.35
N GLU A 38 96.65 -74.96 20.64
CA GLU A 38 95.21 -75.25 20.56
C GLU A 38 94.38 -74.51 21.63
N VAL A 39 94.89 -74.36 22.86
CA VAL A 39 94.25 -73.52 23.90
C VAL A 39 94.19 -72.05 23.46
N GLY A 40 95.27 -71.53 22.87
CA GLY A 40 95.28 -70.18 22.29
C GLY A 40 94.23 -70.01 21.19
N ASN A 41 94.15 -70.95 20.24
CA ASN A 41 93.17 -70.93 19.15
C ASN A 41 91.72 -71.00 19.67
N MET A 42 91.44 -71.83 20.69
CA MET A 42 90.11 -71.92 21.30
C MET A 42 89.72 -70.65 22.04
N THR A 43 90.66 -70.07 22.79
CA THR A 43 90.44 -68.81 23.51
C THR A 43 90.16 -67.65 22.55
N GLU A 44 90.87 -67.59 21.44
CA GLU A 44 90.69 -66.54 20.42
C GLU A 44 89.33 -66.68 19.72
N LYS A 45 88.92 -67.92 19.38
CA LYS A 45 87.59 -68.19 18.83
C LYS A 45 86.46 -67.83 19.80
N LEU A 46 86.57 -68.21 21.07
CA LEU A 46 85.55 -67.88 22.07
C LEU A 46 85.45 -66.38 22.32
N ARG A 47 86.58 -65.67 22.35
CA ARG A 47 86.60 -64.21 22.47
C ARG A 47 85.90 -63.54 21.27
N ALA A 48 86.12 -64.06 20.06
CA ALA A 48 85.44 -63.55 18.87
C ALA A 48 83.92 -63.78 18.93
N ILE A 49 83.49 -64.96 19.39
CA ILE A 49 82.07 -65.29 19.57
C ILE A 49 81.43 -64.37 20.63
N GLN A 50 82.10 -64.15 21.76
CA GLN A 50 81.61 -63.27 22.82
C GLN A 50 81.43 -61.83 22.30
N ALA A 51 82.45 -61.30 21.62
CA ALA A 51 82.40 -59.94 21.08
C ALA A 51 81.29 -59.76 20.04
N GLN A 52 81.06 -60.77 19.18
CA GLN A 52 79.97 -60.74 18.21
C GLN A 52 78.60 -60.81 18.91
N PHE A 53 78.44 -61.72 19.87
CA PHE A 53 77.18 -61.91 20.60
C PHE A 53 76.79 -60.68 21.42
N ASP A 54 77.74 -60.07 22.12
CA ASP A 54 77.50 -58.84 22.89
C ASP A 54 77.12 -57.66 21.97
N GLY A 55 77.73 -57.58 20.78
CA GLY A 55 77.38 -56.58 19.77
C GLY A 55 75.97 -56.76 19.18
N GLU A 56 75.58 -57.99 18.87
CA GLU A 56 74.23 -58.32 18.39
C GLU A 56 73.17 -58.06 19.48
N LEU A 57 73.49 -58.37 20.75
CA LEU A 57 72.62 -58.10 21.88
C LEU A 57 72.41 -56.59 22.10
N ASP A 58 73.46 -55.79 21.95
CA ASP A 58 73.38 -54.32 22.06
C ASP A 58 72.53 -53.70 20.94
N GLN A 59 72.67 -54.19 19.70
CA GLN A 59 71.81 -53.80 18.58
C GLN A 59 70.34 -54.14 18.85
N LEU A 60 70.07 -55.34 19.38
CA LEU A 60 68.72 -55.77 19.69
C LEU A 60 68.10 -54.91 20.81
N LYS A 61 68.86 -54.55 21.84
CA LYS A 61 68.40 -53.65 22.92
C LYS A 61 68.14 -52.23 22.43
N THR A 62 68.98 -51.72 21.54
CA THR A 62 68.92 -50.33 21.07
C THR A 62 67.83 -50.13 20.01
N HIS A 63 67.50 -51.15 19.22
CA HIS A 63 66.59 -51.04 18.08
C HIS A 63 65.25 -51.76 18.26
N ALA A 64 65.06 -52.56 19.30
CA ALA A 64 63.77 -53.18 19.55
C ALA A 64 62.87 -52.23 20.38
N GLU A 65 61.84 -51.68 19.73
CA GLU A 65 60.79 -50.89 20.37
C GLU A 65 59.85 -51.79 21.19
N TRP A 66 60.32 -52.28 22.33
CA TRP A 66 59.50 -53.08 23.25
C TRP A 66 58.50 -52.24 24.08
N ASP A 67 58.51 -50.91 23.93
CA ASP A 67 57.71 -49.98 24.76
C ASP A 67 56.35 -49.63 24.13
N MET A 68 56.16 -49.92 22.84
CA MET A 68 54.94 -49.58 22.10
C MET A 68 54.06 -50.81 21.86
N PHE A 69 52.93 -50.87 22.57
CA PHE A 69 51.89 -51.87 22.29
C PHE A 69 51.27 -51.60 20.91
N THR A 70 51.73 -52.33 19.90
CA THR A 70 51.29 -52.18 18.51
C THR A 70 50.16 -53.15 18.20
N MET A 71 49.02 -52.61 17.77
CA MET A 71 47.85 -53.38 17.36
C MET A 71 47.51 -53.07 15.89
N ALA A 72 47.52 -54.10 15.05
CA ALA A 72 47.14 -53.99 13.65
C ALA A 72 45.73 -54.55 13.44
N PHE A 73 44.86 -53.77 12.79
CA PHE A 73 43.50 -54.19 12.46
C PHE A 73 43.40 -54.59 10.99
N PHE A 74 42.99 -55.85 10.75
CA PHE A 74 42.73 -56.37 9.41
C PHE A 74 41.25 -56.69 9.26
N GLY A 75 40.70 -56.42 8.07
CA GLY A 75 39.30 -56.72 7.74
C GLY A 75 38.85 -55.96 6.50
N GLU A 76 37.84 -56.50 5.82
CA GLU A 76 37.20 -55.91 4.65
C GLU A 76 36.56 -54.54 4.95
N THR A 77 36.24 -53.78 3.90
CA THR A 77 35.48 -52.53 4.04
C THR A 77 34.14 -52.81 4.73
N ASN A 78 33.74 -51.93 5.65
CA ASN A 78 32.47 -52.04 6.39
C ASN A 78 32.40 -53.17 7.44
N ALA A 79 33.49 -53.89 7.73
CA ALA A 79 33.56 -54.88 8.81
C ALA A 79 33.57 -54.28 10.24
N GLY A 80 33.27 -52.98 10.39
CA GLY A 80 33.32 -52.28 11.67
C GLY A 80 34.71 -51.91 12.17
N LYS A 81 35.77 -52.06 11.34
CA LYS A 81 37.16 -51.76 11.71
C LYS A 81 37.33 -50.33 12.27
N SER A 82 36.74 -49.33 11.63
CA SER A 82 36.77 -47.94 12.10
C SER A 82 36.03 -47.75 13.43
N THR A 83 34.93 -48.46 13.65
CA THR A 83 34.14 -48.38 14.89
C THR A 83 34.91 -48.93 16.08
N ILE A 84 35.64 -50.03 15.91
CA ILE A 84 36.46 -50.63 16.96
C ILE A 84 37.63 -49.69 17.30
N ILE A 85 38.32 -49.17 16.29
CA ILE A 85 39.40 -48.20 16.49
C ILE A 85 38.87 -47.00 17.29
N GLU A 86 37.73 -46.43 16.88
CA GLU A 86 37.15 -45.30 17.58
C GLU A 86 36.72 -45.64 19.02
N SER A 87 36.15 -46.83 19.24
CA SER A 87 35.76 -47.29 20.58
C SER A 87 36.96 -47.38 21.51
N LEU A 88 38.11 -47.85 21.01
CA LEU A 88 39.35 -47.93 21.78
C LEU A 88 39.92 -46.55 22.07
N ARG A 89 39.90 -45.63 21.10
CA ARG A 89 40.30 -44.23 21.31
C ARG A 89 39.49 -43.56 22.41
N ILE A 90 38.18 -43.82 22.45
CA ILE A 90 37.29 -43.32 23.51
C ILE A 90 37.63 -43.99 24.85
N LEU A 91 37.75 -45.33 24.87
CA LEU A 91 38.01 -46.09 26.10
C LEU A 91 39.33 -45.70 26.76
N PHE A 92 40.38 -45.50 25.96
CA PHE A 92 41.70 -45.08 26.42
C PHE A 92 41.88 -43.57 26.54
N LYS A 93 40.81 -42.78 26.29
CA LYS A 93 40.82 -41.33 26.43
C LYS A 93 41.97 -40.67 25.66
N GLU A 94 42.08 -40.99 24.37
CA GLU A 94 43.10 -40.39 23.50
C GLU A 94 43.04 -38.85 23.56
N GLU A 95 44.08 -38.21 24.12
CA GLU A 95 44.09 -36.78 24.42
C GLU A 95 43.83 -35.91 23.18
N SER A 96 44.43 -36.29 22.04
CA SER A 96 44.26 -35.61 20.75
C SER A 96 42.80 -35.59 20.31
N ARG A 97 42.07 -36.70 20.56
CA ARG A 97 40.66 -36.85 20.22
C ARG A 97 39.77 -36.05 21.16
N GLN A 98 40.08 -36.05 22.46
CA GLN A 98 39.35 -35.25 23.45
C GLN A 98 39.48 -33.75 23.16
N ALA A 99 40.70 -33.28 22.91
CA ALA A 99 40.96 -31.89 22.54
C ALA A 99 40.17 -31.48 21.27
N LEU A 100 40.12 -32.37 20.27
CA LEU A 100 39.34 -32.13 19.05
C LEU A 100 37.82 -32.07 19.33
N LEU A 101 37.30 -32.91 20.23
CA LEU A 101 35.88 -32.87 20.61
C LEU A 101 35.53 -31.58 21.37
N GLU A 102 36.40 -31.15 22.29
CA GLU A 102 36.23 -29.89 23.02
C GLU A 102 36.29 -28.68 22.08
N GLN A 103 37.24 -28.66 21.14
CA GLN A 103 37.34 -27.61 20.14
C GLN A 103 36.08 -27.54 19.28
N ASN A 104 35.60 -28.67 18.76
CA ASN A 104 34.38 -28.72 17.97
C ASN A 104 33.16 -28.24 18.77
N ALA A 105 33.05 -28.59 20.05
CA ALA A 105 31.97 -28.14 20.91
C ALA A 105 32.02 -26.61 21.12
N HIS A 106 33.21 -26.05 21.34
CA HIS A 106 33.40 -24.62 21.45
C HIS A 106 33.04 -23.88 20.14
N ASP A 107 33.49 -24.41 19.00
CA ASP A 107 33.19 -23.84 17.68
C ASP A 107 31.69 -23.89 17.38
N LEU A 108 31.01 -24.98 17.73
CA LEU A 108 29.54 -25.08 17.64
C LEU A 108 28.83 -23.96 18.39
N VAL A 109 29.19 -23.71 19.65
CA VAL A 109 28.60 -22.64 20.47
C VAL A 109 28.91 -21.26 19.86
N LYS A 110 30.13 -21.06 19.36
CA LYS A 110 30.53 -19.82 18.70
C LYS A 110 29.69 -19.57 17.45
N TYR A 111 29.48 -20.58 16.62
CA TYR A 111 28.66 -20.47 15.41
C TYR A 111 27.19 -20.24 15.73
N GLU A 112 26.65 -20.93 16.73
CA GLU A 112 25.27 -20.75 17.19
C GLU A 112 25.03 -19.30 17.64
N LYS A 113 25.96 -18.75 18.45
CA LYS A 113 25.89 -17.36 18.88
C LYS A 113 25.99 -16.37 17.71
N ALA A 114 26.93 -16.58 16.80
CA ALA A 114 27.11 -15.71 15.64
C ALA A 114 25.88 -15.72 14.72
N LEU A 115 25.26 -16.89 14.55
CA LEU A 115 24.04 -17.03 13.76
C LEU A 115 22.85 -16.32 14.43
N ALA A 116 22.69 -16.48 15.75
CA ALA A 116 21.65 -15.78 16.50
C ALA A 116 21.78 -14.26 16.39
N GLU A 117 23.00 -13.72 16.54
CA GLU A 117 23.25 -12.29 16.35
C GLU A 117 22.94 -11.82 14.92
N HIS A 118 23.22 -12.65 13.91
CA HIS A 118 22.93 -12.30 12.52
C HIS A 118 21.42 -12.29 12.24
N ILE A 119 20.69 -13.26 12.79
CA ILE A 119 19.22 -13.33 12.67
C ILE A 119 18.57 -12.11 13.32
N GLU A 120 19.02 -11.70 14.52
CA GLU A 120 18.48 -10.51 15.17
C GLU A 120 18.77 -9.24 14.37
N ARG A 121 19.99 -9.07 13.84
CA ARG A 121 20.30 -7.92 12.96
C ARG A 121 19.43 -7.91 11.71
N LEU A 122 19.20 -9.06 11.09
CA LEU A 122 18.30 -9.17 9.93
C LEU A 122 16.86 -8.80 10.31
N ARG A 123 16.40 -9.26 11.47
CA ARG A 123 15.05 -8.96 11.98
C ARG A 123 14.85 -7.47 12.25
N GLU A 124 15.83 -6.84 12.89
CA GLU A 124 15.83 -5.39 13.15
C GLU A 124 15.85 -4.60 11.84
N GLY A 125 16.75 -4.97 10.92
CA GLY A 125 16.85 -4.32 9.61
C GLY A 125 15.55 -4.43 8.79
N LEU A 126 14.94 -5.62 8.76
CA LEU A 126 13.67 -5.82 8.06
C LEU A 126 12.52 -5.04 8.70
N SER A 127 12.48 -4.96 10.03
CA SER A 127 11.48 -4.20 10.76
C SER A 127 11.59 -2.70 10.46
N ALA A 128 12.81 -2.16 10.46
CA ALA A 128 13.06 -0.75 10.12
C ALA A 128 12.60 -0.41 8.69
N VAL A 129 12.94 -1.26 7.71
CA VAL A 129 12.50 -1.08 6.31
C VAL A 129 10.97 -1.16 6.20
N TYR A 130 10.33 -2.08 6.94
CA TYR A 130 8.88 -2.18 6.97
C TYR A 130 8.21 -0.94 7.55
N GLU A 131 8.73 -0.41 8.67
CA GLU A 131 8.24 0.82 9.28
C GLU A 131 8.37 2.03 8.36
N GLU A 132 9.51 2.17 7.68
CA GLU A 132 9.74 3.24 6.70
C GLU A 132 8.71 3.19 5.56
N HIS A 133 8.53 2.02 4.95
CA HIS A 133 7.55 1.86 3.87
C HIS A 133 6.11 2.01 4.36
N ALA A 134 5.78 1.55 5.57
CA ALA A 134 4.46 1.74 6.15
C ALA A 134 4.15 3.24 6.33
N ALA A 135 5.13 4.02 6.80
CA ALA A 135 5.01 5.48 6.90
C ALA A 135 4.80 6.12 5.53
N GLN A 136 5.61 5.79 4.52
CA GLN A 136 5.47 6.30 3.15
C GLN A 136 4.08 5.99 2.56
N ILE A 137 3.59 4.76 2.73
CA ILE A 137 2.25 4.37 2.27
C ILE A 137 1.15 5.16 3.01
N SER A 138 1.32 5.40 4.32
CA SER A 138 0.40 6.21 5.10
C SER A 138 0.33 7.65 4.59
N ASP A 139 1.49 8.25 4.30
CA ASP A 139 1.59 9.61 3.76
C ASP A 139 0.94 9.72 2.39
N ILE A 140 1.19 8.76 1.49
CA ILE A 140 0.54 8.69 0.18
C ILE A 140 -0.97 8.60 0.35
N ARG A 141 -1.47 7.71 1.22
CA ARG A 141 -2.91 7.57 1.50
C ARG A 141 -3.52 8.86 2.02
N GLN A 142 -2.82 9.57 2.90
CA GLN A 142 -3.28 10.86 3.41
C GLN A 142 -3.32 11.91 2.28
N GLY A 143 -2.29 11.96 1.44
CA GLY A 143 -2.26 12.82 0.26
C GLY A 143 -3.42 12.54 -0.70
N THR A 144 -3.72 11.26 -0.97
CA THR A 144 -4.87 10.87 -1.78
C THR A 144 -6.20 11.32 -1.17
N ARG A 145 -6.40 11.18 0.14
CA ARG A 145 -7.62 11.67 0.81
C ARG A 145 -7.79 13.17 0.66
N ARG A 146 -6.74 13.95 0.92
CA ARG A 146 -6.76 15.41 0.74
C ARG A 146 -7.10 15.79 -0.70
N LEU A 147 -6.52 15.10 -1.68
CA LEU A 147 -6.83 15.34 -3.09
C LEU A 147 -8.31 15.06 -3.40
N CYS A 148 -8.88 13.98 -2.87
CA CYS A 148 -10.30 13.68 -3.02
C CYS A 148 -11.19 14.77 -2.41
N GLU A 149 -10.84 15.28 -1.22
CA GLU A 149 -11.56 16.39 -0.56
C GLU A 149 -11.54 17.65 -1.43
N ILE A 150 -10.36 18.04 -1.94
CA ILE A 150 -10.21 19.20 -2.83
C ILE A 150 -11.06 19.04 -4.10
N LEU A 151 -11.02 17.86 -4.73
CA LEU A 151 -11.82 17.60 -5.94
C LEU A 151 -13.32 17.65 -5.68
N GLN A 152 -13.77 17.18 -4.51
CA GLN A 152 -15.17 17.27 -4.10
C GLN A 152 -15.60 18.72 -3.89
N GLU A 153 -14.77 19.52 -3.22
CA GLU A 153 -15.02 20.95 -3.02
C GLU A 153 -15.06 21.71 -4.34
N GLU A 154 -14.11 21.44 -5.25
CA GLU A 154 -14.08 22.06 -6.57
C GLU A 154 -15.31 21.70 -7.40
N THR A 155 -15.69 20.42 -7.40
CA THR A 155 -16.90 19.96 -8.12
C THR A 155 -18.16 20.60 -7.53
N ALA A 156 -18.28 20.68 -6.21
CA ALA A 156 -19.40 21.34 -5.54
C ALA A 156 -19.46 22.84 -5.86
N ALA A 157 -18.32 23.53 -5.87
CA ALA A 157 -18.24 24.93 -6.24
C ALA A 157 -18.67 25.17 -7.70
N ARG A 158 -18.18 24.34 -8.64
CA ARG A 158 -18.59 24.39 -10.05
C ARG A 158 -20.09 24.19 -10.23
N ASN A 159 -20.68 23.24 -9.50
CA ASN A 159 -22.12 23.00 -9.56
C ASN A 159 -22.92 24.19 -9.02
N ARG A 160 -22.52 24.78 -7.88
CA ARG A 160 -23.19 25.98 -7.35
C ARG A 160 -23.15 27.16 -8.32
N ILE A 161 -22.00 27.37 -8.99
CA ILE A 161 -21.88 28.42 -10.01
C ILE A 161 -22.82 28.14 -11.18
N ALA A 162 -22.83 26.92 -11.70
CA ALA A 162 -23.72 26.53 -12.81
C ALA A 162 -25.20 26.68 -12.45
N GLU A 163 -25.60 26.30 -11.23
CA GLU A 163 -26.96 26.48 -10.71
C GLU A 163 -27.33 27.96 -10.58
N ALA A 164 -26.44 28.78 -10.02
CA ALA A 164 -26.66 30.22 -9.88
C ALA A 164 -26.79 30.91 -11.25
N GLU A 165 -25.96 30.54 -12.23
CA GLU A 165 -26.06 31.04 -13.60
C GLU A 165 -27.39 30.64 -14.26
N ALA A 166 -27.83 29.39 -14.10
CA ALA A 166 -29.10 28.92 -14.64
C ALA A 166 -30.30 29.65 -14.00
N GLN A 167 -30.27 29.86 -12.68
CA GLN A 167 -31.29 30.63 -11.96
C GLN A 167 -31.29 32.10 -12.40
N ALA A 168 -30.12 32.72 -12.56
CA ALA A 168 -30.03 34.10 -13.04
C ALA A 168 -30.59 34.24 -14.47
N ARG A 169 -30.30 33.29 -15.37
CA ARG A 169 -30.84 33.28 -16.74
C ARG A 169 -32.36 33.14 -16.76
N THR A 170 -32.92 32.24 -15.94
CA THR A 170 -34.37 32.06 -15.86
C THR A 170 -35.07 33.28 -15.25
N ALA A 171 -34.53 33.85 -14.17
CA ALA A 171 -35.06 35.07 -13.58
C ALA A 171 -35.01 36.27 -14.53
N LEU A 172 -33.93 36.44 -15.31
CA LEU A 172 -33.83 37.48 -16.33
C LEU A 172 -34.88 37.27 -17.43
N ALA A 173 -35.05 36.04 -17.92
CA ALA A 173 -36.04 35.71 -18.94
C ALA A 173 -37.48 35.97 -18.44
N GLU A 174 -37.78 35.64 -17.18
CA GLU A 174 -39.07 35.96 -16.55
C GLU A 174 -39.27 37.48 -16.40
N GLN A 175 -38.24 38.20 -15.99
CA GLN A 175 -38.28 39.66 -15.87
C GLN A 175 -38.55 40.32 -17.23
N GLU A 176 -37.84 39.88 -18.29
CA GLU A 176 -38.06 40.35 -19.65
C GLU A 176 -39.46 40.02 -20.16
N ALA A 177 -39.96 38.80 -19.93
CA ALA A 177 -41.31 38.40 -20.32
C ALA A 177 -42.38 39.23 -19.61
N ASN A 178 -42.24 39.43 -18.29
CA ASN A 178 -43.15 40.26 -17.50
C ASN A 178 -43.12 41.73 -17.93
N ALA A 179 -41.94 42.27 -18.24
CA ALA A 179 -41.80 43.62 -18.77
C ALA A 179 -42.50 43.77 -20.14
N ARG A 180 -42.32 42.80 -21.05
CA ARG A 180 -43.02 42.78 -22.35
C ARG A 180 -44.53 42.72 -22.18
N LEU A 181 -45.02 41.87 -21.30
CA LEU A 181 -46.45 41.71 -21.02
C LEU A 181 -47.07 42.98 -20.42
N LYS A 182 -46.36 43.68 -19.52
CA LYS A 182 -46.79 44.99 -19.01
C LYS A 182 -46.91 46.03 -20.12
N VAL A 183 -45.89 46.14 -20.98
CA VAL A 183 -45.92 47.07 -22.13
C VAL A 183 -47.09 46.73 -23.06
N GLU A 184 -47.33 45.45 -23.33
CA GLU A 184 -48.46 45.00 -24.15
C GLU A 184 -49.81 45.34 -23.51
N GLN A 185 -49.97 45.13 -22.20
CA GLN A 185 -51.16 45.51 -21.44
C GLN A 185 -51.40 47.03 -21.44
N GLU A 186 -50.35 47.83 -21.28
CA GLU A 186 -50.43 49.30 -21.33
C GLU A 186 -50.85 49.77 -22.73
N VAL A 187 -50.27 49.21 -23.79
CA VAL A 187 -50.66 49.50 -25.18
C VAL A 187 -52.11 49.08 -25.44
N ALA A 188 -52.54 47.91 -24.98
CA ALA A 188 -53.91 47.43 -25.12
C ALA A 188 -54.91 48.34 -24.36
N ALA A 189 -54.56 48.77 -23.14
CA ALA A 189 -55.38 49.69 -22.35
C ALA A 189 -55.49 51.07 -23.01
N GLN A 190 -54.40 51.58 -23.59
CA GLN A 190 -54.42 52.83 -24.37
C GLN A 190 -55.30 52.70 -25.62
N ARG A 191 -55.23 51.58 -26.34
CA ARG A 191 -56.09 51.32 -27.51
C ARG A 191 -57.57 51.26 -27.12
N LEU A 192 -57.91 50.58 -26.03
CA LEU A 192 -59.29 50.50 -25.55
C LEU A 192 -59.83 51.88 -25.17
N LYS A 193 -59.03 52.71 -24.48
CA LYS A 193 -59.40 54.10 -24.17
C LYS A 193 -59.64 54.91 -25.44
N ALA A 194 -58.74 54.81 -26.43
CA ALA A 194 -58.91 55.49 -27.70
C ALA A 194 -60.18 55.04 -28.44
N GLU A 195 -60.50 53.74 -28.44
CA GLU A 195 -61.76 53.23 -29.00
C GLU A 195 -62.99 53.75 -28.26
N GLN A 196 -62.95 53.79 -26.92
CA GLN A 196 -64.02 54.36 -26.09
C GLN A 196 -64.21 55.87 -26.35
N ASP A 197 -63.12 56.63 -26.48
CA ASP A 197 -63.15 58.05 -26.78
C ASP A 197 -63.75 58.29 -28.18
N ILE A 198 -63.35 57.50 -29.18
CA ILE A 198 -63.92 57.54 -30.54
C ILE A 198 -65.42 57.21 -30.50
N ALA A 199 -65.82 56.16 -29.76
CA ALA A 199 -67.21 55.77 -29.62
C ALA A 199 -68.05 56.85 -28.91
N ALA A 200 -67.51 57.46 -27.86
CA ALA A 200 -68.16 58.56 -27.13
C ALA A 200 -68.31 59.81 -28.01
N GLN A 201 -67.32 60.13 -28.84
CA GLN A 201 -67.41 61.21 -29.82
C GLN A 201 -68.49 60.94 -30.86
N ARG A 202 -68.58 59.70 -31.38
CA ARG A 202 -69.64 59.30 -32.32
C ARG A 202 -71.03 59.40 -31.70
N LEU A 203 -71.20 58.95 -30.46
CA LEU A 203 -72.48 59.04 -29.76
C LEU A 203 -72.90 60.51 -29.54
N LYS A 204 -71.95 61.40 -29.19
CA LYS A 204 -72.22 62.83 -29.08
C LYS A 204 -72.63 63.44 -30.43
N ALA A 205 -71.92 63.11 -31.50
CA ALA A 205 -72.28 63.56 -32.85
C ALA A 205 -73.67 63.06 -33.26
N GLU A 206 -74.02 61.81 -32.96
CA GLU A 206 -75.35 61.24 -33.23
C GLU A 206 -76.44 61.91 -32.39
N GLN A 207 -76.17 62.24 -31.11
CA GLN A 207 -77.07 63.02 -30.25
C GLN A 207 -77.26 64.45 -30.75
N GLU A 208 -76.19 65.10 -31.21
CA GLU A 208 -76.25 66.44 -31.82
C GLU A 208 -77.05 66.42 -33.12
N GLU A 209 -76.82 65.44 -34.00
CA GLU A 209 -77.63 65.24 -35.22
C GLU A 209 -79.09 64.94 -34.90
N ALA A 210 -79.37 64.09 -33.92
CA ALA A 210 -80.74 63.77 -33.49
C ALA A 210 -81.45 65.00 -32.90
N ALA A 211 -80.75 65.79 -32.08
CA ALA A 211 -81.25 67.05 -31.54
C ALA A 211 -81.54 68.07 -32.65
N GLN A 212 -80.65 68.18 -33.64
CA GLN A 212 -80.87 69.03 -34.82
C GLN A 212 -82.09 68.57 -35.64
N ARG A 213 -82.28 67.27 -35.84
CA ARG A 213 -83.46 66.72 -36.53
C ARG A 213 -84.74 66.99 -35.75
N LEU A 214 -84.71 66.90 -34.42
CA LEU A 214 -85.86 67.21 -33.57
C LEU A 214 -86.24 68.69 -33.67
N GLN A 215 -85.26 69.59 -33.65
CA GLN A 215 -85.49 71.03 -33.83
C GLN A 215 -86.08 71.32 -35.21
N LEU A 216 -85.54 70.73 -36.28
CA LEU A 216 -86.07 70.89 -37.64
C LEU A 216 -87.53 70.38 -37.74
N ALA A 217 -87.85 69.26 -37.08
CA ALA A 217 -89.20 68.72 -37.03
C ALA A 217 -90.17 69.61 -36.23
N GLN A 218 -89.71 70.21 -35.13
CA GLN A 218 -90.46 71.20 -34.35
C GLN A 218 -90.71 72.48 -35.16
N ASP A 219 -89.71 72.96 -35.90
CA ASP A 219 -89.85 74.13 -36.77
C ASP A 219 -90.82 73.88 -37.93
N GLN A 220 -90.78 72.68 -38.53
CA GLN A 220 -91.76 72.27 -39.54
C GLN A 220 -93.18 72.13 -38.96
N SER A 221 -93.33 71.65 -37.73
CA SER A 221 -94.62 71.60 -37.03
C SER A 221 -95.15 73.01 -36.74
N ASN A 222 -94.30 73.89 -36.22
CA ASN A 222 -94.64 75.29 -35.93
C ASN A 222 -94.99 76.07 -37.21
N ALA A 223 -94.29 75.81 -38.31
CA ALA A 223 -94.64 76.34 -39.62
C ALA A 223 -96.01 75.84 -40.10
N LYS A 224 -96.30 74.54 -39.97
CA LYS A 224 -97.63 73.96 -40.31
C LYS A 224 -98.76 74.57 -39.47
N ILE A 225 -98.52 74.84 -38.18
CA ILE A 225 -99.49 75.50 -37.29
C ILE A 225 -99.70 76.97 -37.71
N ARG A 226 -98.63 77.71 -38.02
CA ARG A 226 -98.73 79.09 -38.51
C ARG A 226 -99.48 79.21 -39.84
N THR A 227 -99.25 78.30 -40.79
CA THR A 227 -99.97 78.30 -42.07
C THR A 227 -101.46 77.97 -41.90
N LYS A 228 -101.80 77.05 -40.97
CA LYS A 228 -103.21 76.78 -40.62
C LYS A 228 -103.89 77.96 -39.89
N LEU A 229 -103.14 78.71 -39.08
CA LEU A 229 -103.67 79.88 -38.35
C LEU A 229 -103.90 81.08 -39.28
N ILE A 230 -103.02 81.32 -40.26
CA ILE A 230 -103.18 82.39 -41.27
C ILE A 230 -104.36 82.12 -42.21
N ALA A 231 -104.62 80.86 -42.55
CA ALA A 231 -105.79 80.47 -43.34
C ALA A 231 -107.13 80.72 -42.60
N PHE A 232 -107.13 80.68 -41.26
CA PHE A 232 -108.34 80.92 -40.46
C PHE A 232 -108.65 82.42 -40.27
N THR A 233 -107.64 83.29 -40.27
CA THR A 233 -107.80 84.73 -40.01
C THR A 233 -108.27 85.55 -41.22
N CYS A 234 -108.03 85.10 -42.46
CA CYS A 234 -108.51 85.81 -43.66
C CYS A 234 -109.96 85.46 -44.05
N GLY A 235 -110.59 84.44 -43.45
CA GLY A 235 -111.99 84.07 -43.72
C GLY A 235 -113.04 84.81 -42.88
N GLY A 236 -112.65 85.56 -41.84
CA GLY A 236 -113.57 86.01 -40.79
C GLY A 236 -114.07 87.46 -40.85
N MET A 237 -113.63 88.30 -41.79
CA MET A 237 -113.85 89.77 -41.73
C MET A 237 -115.01 90.33 -42.58
N VAL A 238 -116.02 89.51 -42.93
CA VAL A 238 -117.15 89.93 -43.81
C VAL A 238 -118.50 90.18 -43.08
N LEU A 239 -118.65 89.98 -41.76
CA LEU A 239 -119.98 89.99 -41.12
C LEU A 239 -120.13 90.83 -39.82
N GLY A 240 -119.51 92.01 -39.74
CA GLY A 240 -119.50 92.82 -38.50
C GLY A 240 -120.23 94.17 -38.48
N ALA A 241 -120.76 94.69 -39.59
CA ALA A 241 -121.18 96.11 -39.70
C ALA A 241 -122.70 96.37 -39.82
N ALA A 242 -123.58 95.43 -39.46
CA ALA A 242 -125.04 95.57 -39.65
C ALA A 242 -125.89 95.65 -38.36
N ALA A 243 -125.31 95.70 -37.16
CA ALA A 243 -126.06 95.56 -35.90
C ALA A 243 -126.08 96.80 -34.97
N SER A 244 -126.01 98.01 -35.53
CA SER A 244 -126.09 99.27 -34.74
C SER A 244 -127.30 100.15 -35.07
N ALA A 245 -128.25 99.69 -35.88
CA ALA A 245 -129.40 100.48 -36.34
C ALA A 245 -130.76 100.11 -35.70
N LEU A 246 -130.82 99.23 -34.69
CA LEU A 246 -132.09 98.77 -34.11
C LEU A 246 -132.31 99.08 -32.62
N LEU A 247 -131.42 99.84 -31.96
CA LEU A 247 -131.59 100.26 -30.56
C LEU A 247 -131.94 101.75 -30.40
N LEU A 248 -132.56 102.35 -31.43
CA LEU A 248 -133.23 103.65 -31.35
C LEU A 248 -134.69 103.53 -31.79
N LYS A 249 -135.47 102.71 -31.07
CA LYS A 249 -136.94 102.77 -31.07
C LYS A 249 -137.52 102.14 -29.80
N LEU A 250 -137.12 102.65 -28.62
CA LEU A 250 -137.88 102.60 -27.35
C LEU A 250 -137.31 103.57 -26.29
N ALA A 251 -136.93 104.76 -26.73
CA ALA A 251 -137.27 106.04 -26.08
C ALA A 251 -138.10 106.78 -27.17
N GLY A 252 -139.37 107.11 -27.01
CA GLY A 252 -140.12 107.23 -25.76
C GLY A 252 -139.72 108.49 -25.00
N VAL A 253 -139.90 109.64 -25.68
CA VAL A 253 -139.55 111.04 -25.34
C VAL A 253 -138.09 111.40 -25.53
#